data_AF-A0A522QU54-F1
#
_entry.id   AF-A0A522QU54-F1
#
_cell.length_a   1.000
_cell.length_b   1.000
_cell.length_c   1.000
_cell.angle_alpha   90.00
_cell.angle_beta   90.00
_cell.angle_gamma   90.00
#
_symmetry.space_group_name_H-M   'P 1'
#
loop_
_entity.id
_entity.type
_entity.pdbx_description
1 polymer ?
#
loop_
_entity_poly.entity_id
_entity_poly.type
_entity_poly.pdbx_seq_one_letter_code
_entity_poly.pdbx_strand_id
1 'polypeptide(L)'
;MRALLPAPADSAAQVDIRAHYARDWIDRGGLRMNFVASADGAATAEGKSRGLQTAGDNRVFTALRDLADIVLAGAGTVRIEGYRAI
;
A
#
# COMPACT_ATOMS: atom_id res chain seq x y z
N MET A 1 -24.46 19.74 -1.26
CA MET A 1 -23.11 19.14 -1.19
C MET A 1 -23.19 17.73 -1.75
N ARG A 2 -22.29 17.35 -2.67
CA ARG A 2 -22.22 15.98 -3.21
C ARG A 2 -21.18 15.20 -2.42
N ALA A 3 -21.52 13.99 -1.97
CA ALA A 3 -20.54 13.09 -1.35
C ALA A 3 -19.44 12.75 -2.38
N LEU A 4 -18.17 12.94 -1.98
CA LEU A 4 -17.00 12.54 -2.77
C LEU A 4 -16.44 11.18 -2.32
N LEU A 5 -16.92 10.65 -1.21
CA LEU A 5 -16.53 9.33 -0.74
C LEU A 5 -17.21 8.27 -1.60
N PRO A 6 -16.50 7.18 -1.96
CA PRO A 6 -17.13 6.03 -2.58
C PRO A 6 -18.25 5.51 -1.67
N ALA A 7 -19.29 4.95 -2.27
CA ALA A 7 -20.30 4.23 -1.51
C ALA A 7 -19.61 3.11 -0.73
N PRO A 8 -19.99 2.88 0.55
CA PRO A 8 -19.38 1.81 1.33
C PRO A 8 -19.53 0.49 0.59
N ALA A 9 -18.42 -0.21 0.40
CA ALA A 9 -18.45 -1.54 -0.17
C ALA A 9 -19.26 -2.47 0.74
N ASP A 10 -19.95 -3.44 0.14
CA ASP A 10 -20.60 -4.50 0.91
C ASP A 10 -19.54 -5.21 1.75
N SER A 11 -19.72 -5.15 3.08
CA SER A 11 -18.77 -5.69 4.04
C SER A 11 -18.68 -7.22 3.98
N ALA A 12 -19.67 -7.88 3.38
CA ALA A 12 -19.68 -9.32 3.16
C ALA A 12 -18.99 -9.73 1.85
N ALA A 13 -18.75 -8.80 0.92
CA ALA A 13 -18.12 -9.11 -0.36
C ALA A 13 -16.60 -9.32 -0.17
N GLN A 14 -16.12 -10.52 -0.47
CA GLN A 14 -14.69 -10.80 -0.44
C GLN A 14 -14.02 -10.17 -1.67
N VAL A 15 -13.17 -9.17 -1.45
CA VAL A 15 -12.38 -8.55 -2.52
C VAL A 15 -11.12 -9.37 -2.77
N ASP A 16 -10.91 -9.81 -4.01
CA ASP A 16 -9.60 -10.27 -4.46
C ASP A 16 -8.67 -9.07 -4.67
N ILE A 17 -7.81 -8.85 -3.69
CA ILE A 17 -6.85 -7.73 -3.68
C ILE A 17 -5.87 -7.82 -4.86
N ARG A 18 -5.47 -9.03 -5.29
CA ARG A 18 -4.51 -9.16 -6.39
C ARG A 18 -5.14 -8.77 -7.71
N ALA A 19 -6.32 -9.28 -7.99
CA ALA A 19 -7.08 -8.91 -9.19
C ALA A 19 -7.38 -7.41 -9.20
N HIS A 20 -7.77 -6.83 -8.06
CA HIS A 20 -8.04 -5.40 -7.95
C HIS A 20 -6.82 -4.51 -8.27
N TYR A 21 -5.63 -4.93 -7.86
CA TYR A 21 -4.38 -4.21 -8.07
C TYR A 21 -3.55 -4.74 -9.25
N ALA A 22 -4.15 -5.52 -10.15
CA ALA A 22 -3.48 -6.01 -11.35
C ALA A 22 -2.83 -4.86 -12.13
N ARG A 23 -1.77 -5.17 -12.87
CA ARG A 23 -0.89 -4.17 -13.51
C ARG A 23 -1.38 -3.71 -14.88
N ASP A 24 -2.63 -4.02 -15.21
CA ASP A 24 -3.25 -3.79 -16.52
C ASP A 24 -3.34 -2.30 -16.88
N TRP A 25 -3.16 -1.41 -15.89
CA TRP A 25 -3.13 0.04 -16.04
C TRP A 25 -1.71 0.65 -16.08
N ILE A 26 -0.67 -0.16 -15.91
CA ILE A 26 0.74 0.28 -15.96
C ILE A 26 1.37 -0.26 -17.24
N ASP A 27 1.87 0.63 -18.10
CA ASP A 27 2.65 0.23 -19.27
C ASP A 27 3.86 -0.63 -18.88
N ARG A 28 4.36 -1.44 -19.82
CA ARG A 28 5.57 -2.23 -19.57
C ARG A 28 6.71 -1.32 -19.09
N GLY A 29 7.25 -1.64 -17.90
CA GLY A 29 8.32 -0.86 -17.27
C GLY A 29 7.86 0.34 -16.44
N GLY A 30 6.55 0.52 -16.22
CA GLY A 30 6.05 1.60 -15.36
C GLY A 30 6.28 1.37 -13.86
N LEU A 31 6.18 2.46 -13.10
CA LEU A 31 6.44 2.50 -11.66
C LEU A 31 5.15 2.67 -10.87
N ARG A 32 4.98 1.89 -9.81
CA ARG A 32 3.94 2.07 -8.80
C ARG A 32 4.56 2.52 -7.48
N MET A 33 3.93 3.50 -6.84
CA MET A 33 4.24 3.92 -5.48
C MET A 33 3.12 3.46 -4.54
N ASN A 34 3.48 2.95 -3.37
CA ASN A 34 2.54 2.54 -2.32
C ASN A 34 2.99 3.13 -0.99
N PHE A 35 2.13 3.96 -0.38
CA PHE A 35 2.40 4.69 0.85
C PHE A 35 1.15 4.74 1.72
N VAL A 36 1.36 4.86 3.03
CA VAL A 36 0.32 5.20 4.00
C VAL A 36 0.61 6.59 4.56
N ALA A 37 -0.44 7.36 4.81
CA ALA A 37 -0.37 8.66 5.47
C ALA A 37 -1.55 8.82 6.42
N SER A 38 -1.36 9.59 7.49
CA SER A 38 -2.44 10.05 8.35
C SER A 38 -3.31 11.08 7.60
N ALA A 39 -4.48 11.41 8.18
CA ALA A 39 -5.42 12.35 7.58
C ALA A 39 -4.86 13.79 7.45
N ASP A 40 -3.91 14.16 8.31
CA ASP A 40 -3.16 15.42 8.27
C ASP A 40 -1.87 15.34 7.44
N GLY A 41 -1.61 14.19 6.79
CA GLY A 41 -0.53 14.02 5.81
C GLY A 41 0.81 13.53 6.38
N ALA A 42 0.87 13.14 7.65
CA ALA A 42 2.08 12.54 8.22
C ALA A 42 2.31 11.13 7.65
N ALA A 43 3.55 10.85 7.24
CA ALA A 43 3.94 9.53 6.70
C ALA A 43 4.38 8.53 7.79
N THR A 44 4.51 8.99 9.04
CA THR A 44 4.99 8.19 10.17
C THR A 44 4.25 8.53 11.45
N ALA A 45 4.08 7.52 12.31
CA ALA A 45 3.79 7.70 13.72
C ALA A 45 4.98 7.17 14.53
N GLU A 46 5.49 7.96 15.47
CA GLU A 46 6.70 7.62 16.26
C GLU A 46 7.92 7.26 15.38
N GLY A 47 8.07 7.95 14.24
CA GLY A 47 9.19 7.78 13.33
C GLY A 47 9.15 6.55 12.42
N LYS A 48 8.05 5.76 12.45
CA LYS A 48 7.84 4.61 11.56
C LYS A 48 6.48 4.66 10.86
N SER A 49 6.39 4.03 9.70
CA SER A 49 5.10 3.90 9.01
C SER A 49 4.17 2.91 9.71
N ARG A 50 4.72 1.93 10.44
CA ARG A 50 3.97 0.86 11.14
C ARG A 50 2.83 1.38 12.02
N GLY A 51 3.04 2.51 12.71
CA GLY A 51 2.00 3.08 13.59
C GLY A 51 0.77 3.63 12.84
N LEU A 52 0.85 3.76 11.51
CA LEU A 52 -0.26 4.16 10.64
C LEU A 52 -0.93 2.97 9.93
N GLN A 53 -0.35 1.77 10.01
CA GLN A 53 -0.83 0.60 9.27
C GLN A 53 -2.00 -0.09 9.96
N THR A 54 -2.81 -0.78 9.17
CA THR A 54 -3.90 -1.64 9.64
C THR A 54 -3.74 -3.06 9.11
N ALA A 55 -4.58 -4.00 9.56
CA ALA A 55 -4.61 -5.34 8.99
C ALA A 55 -4.97 -5.32 7.49
N GLY A 56 -5.86 -4.41 7.07
CA GLY A 56 -6.21 -4.20 5.66
C GLY A 56 -5.03 -3.67 4.85
N ASP A 57 -4.33 -2.66 5.36
CA ASP A 57 -3.12 -2.10 4.75
C ASP A 57 -2.06 -3.19 4.51
N ASN A 58 -1.78 -4.03 5.51
CA ASN A 58 -0.80 -5.10 5.38
C ASN A 58 -1.17 -6.15 4.31
N ARG A 59 -2.46 -6.43 4.12
CA ARG A 59 -2.93 -7.33 3.05
C ARG A 59 -2.68 -6.73 1.66
N VAL A 60 -2.96 -5.44 1.49
CA VAL A 60 -2.67 -4.71 0.25
C VAL A 60 -1.17 -4.60 0.02
N PHE A 61 -0.41 -4.19 1.03
CA PHE A 61 1.05 -4.09 0.97
C PHE A 61 1.70 -5.41 0.51
N THR A 62 1.25 -6.54 1.07
CA THR A 62 1.76 -7.87 0.68
C THR A 62 1.41 -8.20 -0.77
N ALA A 63 0.15 -8.01 -1.17
CA ALA A 63 -0.30 -8.27 -2.53
C ALA A 63 0.45 -7.42 -3.56
N LEU A 64 0.72 -6.14 -3.25
CA LEU A 64 1.44 -5.25 -4.15
C LEU A 64 2.91 -5.64 -4.34
N ARG A 65 3.56 -6.20 -3.31
CA ARG A 65 4.92 -6.73 -3.44
C ARG A 65 4.97 -8.03 -4.22
N ASP A 66 3.97 -8.89 -4.03
CA ASP A 66 3.80 -10.14 -4.78
C ASP A 66 3.58 -9.89 -6.27
N LEU A 67 2.82 -8.83 -6.59
CA LEU A 67 2.60 -8.39 -7.96
C LEU A 67 3.77 -7.61 -8.57
N ALA A 68 4.81 -7.23 -7.82
CA ALA A 68 5.90 -6.43 -8.34
C ALA A 68 7.03 -7.33 -8.87
N ASP A 69 7.56 -7.03 -10.06
CA ASP A 69 8.76 -7.73 -10.55
C ASP A 69 9.99 -7.33 -9.73
N ILE A 70 10.06 -6.06 -9.31
CA ILE A 70 11.15 -5.48 -8.54
C ILE A 70 10.55 -4.55 -7.49
N VAL A 71 11.06 -4.64 -6.26
CA VAL A 71 10.76 -3.66 -5.21
C VAL A 71 11.96 -2.76 -4.97
N LEU A 72 11.80 -1.49 -5.28
CA LEU A 72 12.77 -0.45 -4.94
C LEU A 72 12.46 0.13 -3.56
N ALA A 73 13.47 0.21 -2.70
CA ALA A 73 13.35 0.82 -1.37
C ALA A 73 14.53 1.76 -1.09
N GLY A 74 14.24 2.94 -0.55
CA GLY A 74 15.26 3.87 -0.10
C GLY A 74 16.07 3.29 1.06
N ALA A 75 17.39 3.45 1.04
CA ALA A 75 18.28 2.87 2.05
C ALA A 75 17.98 3.35 3.48
N GLY A 76 17.50 4.58 3.65
CA GLY A 76 17.03 5.11 4.94
C GLY A 76 15.84 4.32 5.50
N THR A 77 14.83 4.10 4.67
CA THR A 77 13.65 3.30 5.00
C THR A 77 14.04 1.86 5.34
N VAL A 78 14.92 1.25 4.53
CA VAL A 78 15.40 -0.12 4.80
C VAL A 78 15.98 -0.25 6.20
N ARG A 79 16.79 0.73 6.65
CA ARG A 79 17.39 0.73 7.99
C ARG A 79 16.38 1.00 9.10
N ILE A 80 15.52 2.01 8.95
CA ILE A 80 14.56 2.44 9.99
C ILE A 80 13.47 1.39 10.19
N GLU A 81 12.95 0.83 9.10
CA GLU A 81 11.87 -0.17 9.13
C GLU A 81 12.39 -1.61 9.30
N GLY A 82 13.71 -1.81 9.24
CA GLY A 82 14.33 -3.12 9.42
C GLY A 82 14.01 -4.10 8.30
N TYR A 83 13.95 -3.62 7.06
CA TYR A 83 13.70 -4.49 5.90
C TYR A 83 14.85 -5.49 5.76
N ARG A 84 14.49 -6.75 5.53
CA ARG A 84 15.42 -7.84 5.26
C ARG A 84 15.12 -8.41 3.89
N ALA A 85 16.16 -8.83 3.18
CA ALA A 85 15.98 -9.74 2.06
C ALA A 85 15.40 -11.03 2.63
N ILE A 86 14.32 -11.52 2.03
CA ILE A 86 13.73 -12.81 2.33
C ILE A 86 14.36 -13.85 1.42
#